data_AF-A0A815VVM0-F1
#
_entry.id   AF-A0A815VVM0-F1
#
_cell.length_a   1.000
_cell.length_b   1.000
_cell.length_c   1.000
_cell.angle_alpha   90.00
_cell.angle_beta   90.00
_cell.angle_gamma   90.00
#
_symmetry.space_group_name_H-M   'P 1'
#
loop_
_entity.id
_entity.type
_entity.pdbx_description
1 polymer ?
#
loop_
_entity_poly.entity_id
_entity_poly.type
_entity_poly.pdbx_seq_one_letter_code
_entity_poly.pdbx_strand_id
1 'polypeptide(L)'
;MDLSFSYKHSEQTKYMVDNMVKKQYEILYTSAKISLVKLSMFEPSMALSTQFRMVMDNMPCCTYSKEAEKYIFDYIFGYFGFAYVTEIMLGGIAQQNMFIDQVNITTIEQKGYERSDEAQIEFYVKLNVKDTYKYDKTKHDEFMKYVKDTYVTILGGDTHIQTLDEWQRRLK
;
A
#
# COMPACT_ATOMS: atom_id res chain seq x y z
N MET A 1 -16.12 9.67 16.19
CA MET A 1 -14.83 9.04 15.81
C MET A 1 -14.52 9.54 14.42
N ASP A 2 -13.58 10.48 14.29
CA ASP A 2 -13.15 10.93 12.97
C ASP A 2 -12.34 9.82 12.31
N LEU A 3 -12.96 9.16 11.33
CA LEU A 3 -12.28 8.19 10.48
C LEU A 3 -11.20 8.92 9.69
N SER A 4 -9.98 8.36 9.68
CA SER A 4 -8.82 8.97 9.04
C SER A 4 -9.12 9.40 7.59
N PHE A 5 -8.52 10.49 7.12
CA PHE A 5 -8.66 10.96 5.73
C PHE A 5 -8.35 9.83 4.73
N SER A 6 -7.32 9.03 5.03
CA SER A 6 -6.97 7.84 4.25
C SER A 6 -8.09 6.80 4.23
N TYR A 7 -8.80 6.53 5.33
CA TYR A 7 -9.96 5.63 5.32
C TYR A 7 -11.11 6.15 4.44
N LYS A 8 -11.34 7.47 4.44
CA LYS A 8 -12.41 8.08 3.63
C LYS A 8 -12.15 7.96 2.12
N HIS A 9 -10.88 7.97 1.69
CA HIS A 9 -10.52 8.11 0.27
C HIS A 9 -9.65 6.98 -0.33
N SER A 10 -9.06 6.09 0.47
CA SER A 10 -8.33 4.92 -0.02
C SER A 10 -9.23 3.68 0.01
N GLU A 11 -9.55 3.13 -1.16
CA GLU A 11 -10.36 1.91 -1.28
C GLU A 11 -9.73 0.73 -0.53
N GLN A 12 -8.40 0.58 -0.60
CA GLN A 12 -7.68 -0.47 0.12
C GLN A 12 -7.76 -0.29 1.63
N THR A 13 -7.55 0.93 2.14
CA THR A 13 -7.65 1.21 3.59
C THR A 13 -9.07 0.98 4.09
N LYS A 14 -10.07 1.40 3.31
CA LYS A 14 -11.48 1.18 3.62
C LYS A 14 -11.82 -0.31 3.65
N TYR A 15 -11.37 -1.07 2.65
CA TYR A 15 -11.54 -2.51 2.58
C TYR A 15 -10.92 -3.24 3.78
N MET A 16 -9.68 -2.89 4.15
CA MET A 16 -8.99 -3.49 5.29
C MET A 16 -9.74 -3.24 6.60
N VAL A 17 -10.04 -1.97 6.89
CA VAL A 17 -10.73 -1.60 8.14
C VAL A 17 -12.14 -2.18 8.20
N ASP A 18 -12.88 -2.21 7.07
CA ASP A 18 -14.20 -2.83 7.02
C ASP A 18 -14.13 -4.32 7.35
N ASN A 19 -13.13 -5.05 6.83
CA ASN A 19 -12.95 -6.47 7.16
C ASN A 19 -12.54 -6.69 8.63
N MET A 20 -11.67 -5.85 9.19
CA MET A 20 -11.29 -5.93 10.60
C MET A 20 -12.50 -5.69 11.52
N VAL A 21 -13.24 -4.61 11.28
CA VAL A 21 -14.32 -4.16 12.17
C VAL A 21 -15.58 -5.01 11.99
N LYS A 22 -15.98 -5.31 10.75
CA LYS A 22 -17.26 -5.98 10.49
C LYS A 22 -17.15 -7.50 10.55
N LYS A 23 -16.00 -8.07 10.20
CA LYS A 23 -15.83 -9.52 10.09
C LYS A 23 -14.92 -10.13 11.17
N GLN A 24 -14.39 -9.32 12.10
CA GLN A 24 -13.50 -9.76 13.18
C GLN A 24 -12.28 -10.52 12.62
N TYR A 25 -11.61 -9.91 11.64
CA TYR A 25 -10.39 -10.47 11.06
C TYR A 25 -9.16 -9.88 11.72
N GLU A 26 -8.18 -10.75 11.97
CA GLU A 26 -6.81 -10.34 12.19
C GLU A 26 -6.09 -10.27 10.83
N ILE A 27 -5.28 -9.22 10.64
CA ILE A 27 -4.50 -9.03 9.41
C ILE A 27 -3.04 -9.25 9.73
N LEU A 28 -2.42 -10.23 9.06
CA LEU A 28 -0.97 -10.38 9.04
C LEU A 28 -0.42 -9.62 7.83
N TYR A 29 0.39 -8.60 8.11
CA TYR A 29 1.03 -7.76 7.10
C TYR A 29 2.51 -8.14 6.95
N THR A 30 2.90 -8.46 5.72
CA THR A 30 4.29 -8.79 5.36
C THR A 30 4.73 -7.84 4.24
N SER A 31 5.96 -7.32 4.28
CA SER A 31 6.46 -6.49 3.19
C SER A 31 7.96 -6.56 2.99
N ALA A 32 8.39 -6.46 1.73
CA ALA A 32 9.76 -6.23 1.32
C ALA A 32 9.87 -4.87 0.62
N LYS A 33 10.88 -4.08 1.00
CA LYS A 33 11.15 -2.76 0.45
C LYS A 33 12.55 -2.75 -0.15
N ILE A 34 12.66 -2.22 -1.36
CA ILE A 34 13.94 -1.93 -2.02
C ILE A 34 14.00 -0.43 -2.18
N SER A 35 14.95 0.20 -1.51
CA SER A 35 15.18 1.64 -1.54
C SER A 35 16.40 1.92 -2.40
N LEU A 36 16.22 2.67 -3.49
CA LEU A 36 17.31 3.00 -4.42
C LEU A 36 17.84 4.40 -4.14
N VAL A 37 16.92 5.38 -4.17
CA VAL A 37 17.25 6.80 -4.09
C VAL A 37 16.23 7.49 -3.21
N LYS A 38 16.71 8.36 -2.34
CA LYS A 38 15.86 9.30 -1.62
C LYS A 38 15.98 10.66 -2.28
N LEU A 39 14.86 11.19 -2.76
CA LEU A 39 14.77 12.54 -3.28
C LEU A 39 14.00 13.38 -2.27
N SER A 40 14.60 14.49 -1.87
CA SER A 40 13.96 15.48 -1.00
C SER A 40 13.88 16.78 -1.77
N MET A 41 12.72 17.43 -1.72
CA MET A 41 12.50 18.72 -2.35
C MET A 41 13.02 19.84 -1.45
N PHE A 42 13.62 20.85 -2.06
CA PHE A 42 13.98 22.10 -1.38
C PHE A 42 12.94 23.17 -1.71
N GLU A 43 11.97 23.34 -0.81
CA GLU A 43 10.77 24.19 -0.99
C GLU A 43 11.05 25.61 -1.51
N PRO A 44 12.07 26.36 -1.05
CA PRO A 44 12.29 27.74 -1.51
C PRO A 44 12.62 27.87 -3.01
N SER A 45 12.93 26.77 -3.69
CA SER A 45 13.34 26.74 -5.10
C SER A 45 12.34 26.05 -6.03
N MET A 46 11.17 25.63 -5.51
CA MET A 46 10.22 24.85 -6.27
C MET A 46 9.49 25.73 -7.31
N ALA A 47 9.84 25.54 -8.58
CA ALA A 47 9.10 26.14 -9.68
C ALA A 47 7.74 25.43 -9.84
N LEU A 48 6.64 26.19 -9.81
CA LEU A 48 5.32 25.67 -10.17
C LEU A 48 5.33 25.22 -11.63
N SER A 49 4.72 24.07 -11.92
CA SER A 49 4.49 23.63 -13.30
C SER A 49 3.66 24.66 -14.06
N THR A 50 3.85 24.75 -15.37
CA THR A 50 3.11 25.71 -16.21
C THR A 50 1.60 25.54 -16.07
N GLN A 51 1.14 24.29 -15.97
CA GLN A 51 -0.28 23.97 -15.80
C GLN A 51 -0.80 24.42 -14.43
N PHE A 52 -0.07 24.13 -13.35
CA PHE A 52 -0.50 24.55 -12.02
C PHE A 52 -0.51 26.08 -11.91
N ARG A 53 0.52 26.74 -12.45
CA ARG A 53 0.58 28.21 -12.51
C ARG A 53 -0.61 28.79 -13.26
N MET A 54 -0.93 28.26 -14.43
CA MET A 54 -2.08 28.72 -15.22
C MET A 54 -3.40 28.59 -14.44
N VAL A 55 -3.61 27.52 -13.68
CA VAL A 55 -4.80 27.36 -12.84
C VAL A 55 -4.84 28.36 -11.70
N MET A 56 -3.70 28.63 -11.07
CA MET A 56 -3.59 29.64 -10.01
C MET A 56 -3.84 31.06 -10.52
N ASP A 57 -3.32 31.41 -11.70
CA ASP A 57 -3.48 32.73 -12.32
C ASP A 57 -4.95 33.02 -12.70
N ASN A 58 -5.75 31.98 -12.96
CA ASN A 58 -7.18 32.09 -13.30
C ASN A 58 -8.11 31.90 -12.11
N MET A 59 -7.58 31.73 -10.89
CA MET A 59 -8.40 31.49 -9.70
C MET A 59 -9.29 32.72 -9.40
N PRO A 60 -10.59 32.53 -9.12
CA PRO A 60 -11.46 33.61 -8.67
C PRO A 60 -10.87 34.29 -7.43
N CYS A 61 -10.62 35.60 -7.52
CA CYS A 61 -9.87 36.34 -6.52
C CYS A 61 -10.76 36.97 -5.43
N CYS A 62 -10.06 37.59 -4.47
CA CYS A 62 -10.50 38.76 -3.71
C CYS A 62 -11.48 38.53 -2.55
N THR A 63 -12.29 37.47 -2.58
CA THR A 63 -13.06 37.00 -1.42
C THR A 63 -13.31 35.51 -1.54
N TYR A 64 -13.21 34.77 -0.43
CA TYR A 64 -13.64 33.37 -0.40
C TYR A 64 -15.15 33.30 -0.67
N SER A 65 -15.50 32.82 -1.86
CA SER A 65 -16.87 32.67 -2.33
C SER A 65 -17.16 31.21 -2.65
N LYS A 66 -18.44 30.85 -2.80
CA LYS A 66 -18.84 29.50 -3.27
C LYS A 66 -18.25 29.17 -4.65
N GLU A 67 -18.02 30.20 -5.48
CA GLU A 67 -17.41 30.05 -6.79
C GLU A 67 -15.91 29.74 -6.67
N ALA A 68 -15.19 30.46 -5.79
CA ALA A 68 -13.79 30.17 -5.49
C ALA A 68 -13.64 28.76 -4.88
N GLU A 69 -14.51 28.38 -3.95
CA GLU A 69 -14.54 27.04 -3.36
C GLU A 69 -14.75 25.96 -4.43
N LYS A 70 -15.77 26.12 -5.28
CA LYS A 70 -16.02 25.20 -6.39
C LYS A 70 -14.81 25.11 -7.33
N TYR A 71 -14.19 26.24 -7.66
CA TYR A 71 -13.00 26.26 -8.51
C TYR A 71 -11.82 25.49 -7.87
N ILE A 72 -11.58 25.69 -6.57
CA ILE A 72 -10.53 24.96 -5.84
C ILE A 72 -10.79 23.44 -5.91
N PHE A 73 -12.02 23.00 -5.63
CA PHE A 73 -12.36 21.57 -5.66
C PHE A 73 -12.24 20.97 -7.06
N ASP A 74 -12.80 21.64 -8.07
CA ASP A 74 -12.86 21.11 -9.43
C ASP A 74 -11.49 21.16 -10.13
N TYR A 75 -10.71 22.24 -9.97
CA TYR A 75 -9.50 22.49 -10.76
C TYR A 75 -8.19 22.29 -10.00
N ILE A 76 -8.13 22.64 -8.71
CA ILE A 76 -6.90 22.48 -7.93
C ILE A 76 -6.86 21.06 -7.37
N PHE A 77 -7.83 20.70 -6.53
CA PHE A 77 -7.86 19.39 -5.89
C PHE A 77 -8.18 18.27 -6.88
N GLY A 78 -9.11 18.50 -7.82
CA GLY A 78 -9.50 17.52 -8.83
C GLY A 78 -8.34 17.09 -9.74
N TYR A 79 -7.45 18.01 -10.12
CA TYR A 79 -6.36 17.72 -11.06
C TYR A 79 -5.00 17.50 -10.39
N PHE A 80 -4.68 18.25 -9.33
CA PHE A 80 -3.35 18.23 -8.72
C PHE A 80 -3.32 17.55 -7.35
N GLY A 81 -4.49 17.25 -6.78
CA GLY A 81 -4.62 16.65 -5.46
C GLY A 81 -4.56 17.66 -4.33
N PHE A 82 -4.70 17.14 -3.10
CA PHE A 82 -4.77 17.95 -1.88
C PHE A 82 -3.41 18.26 -1.25
N ALA A 83 -2.35 17.57 -1.70
CA ALA A 83 -1.02 17.66 -1.13
C ALA A 83 0.04 17.40 -2.21
N TYR A 84 1.26 17.85 -1.95
CA TYR A 84 2.43 17.54 -2.76
C TYR A 84 3.46 16.76 -1.93
N VAL A 85 4.34 16.04 -2.62
CA VAL A 85 5.33 15.15 -1.99
C VAL A 85 6.63 15.93 -1.75
N THR A 86 6.98 16.16 -0.48
CA THR A 86 8.23 16.84 -0.09
C THR A 86 9.43 15.90 -0.06
N GLU A 87 9.19 14.61 0.18
CA GLU A 87 10.21 13.58 0.20
C GLU A 87 9.65 12.31 -0.43
N ILE A 88 10.40 11.74 -1.37
CA ILE A 88 10.05 10.47 -2.01
C ILE A 88 11.22 9.50 -1.96
N MET A 89 10.92 8.26 -1.59
CA MET A 89 11.84 7.15 -1.70
C MET A 89 11.52 6.39 -2.98
N LEU A 90 12.41 6.52 -3.97
CA LEU A 90 12.33 5.77 -5.21
C LEU A 90 12.90 4.37 -5.02
N GLY A 91 12.24 3.40 -5.64
CA GLY A 91 12.54 1.99 -5.52
C GLY A 91 11.30 1.15 -5.76
N GLY A 92 11.12 0.12 -4.95
CA GLY A 92 9.95 -0.74 -5.03
C GLY A 92 9.53 -1.27 -3.67
N ILE A 93 8.23 -1.55 -3.55
CA ILE A 93 7.67 -2.21 -2.38
C ILE A 93 6.76 -3.36 -2.82
N ALA A 94 6.99 -4.54 -2.27
CA ALA A 94 6.09 -5.68 -2.36
C ALA A 94 5.46 -5.90 -0.98
N GLN A 95 4.14 -6.04 -0.91
CA GLN A 95 3.38 -6.13 0.32
C GLN A 95 2.37 -7.26 0.19
N GLN A 96 2.11 -7.95 1.30
CA GLN A 96 1.07 -8.94 1.44
C GLN A 96 0.23 -8.66 2.67
N ASN A 97 -1.08 -8.79 2.50
CA ASN A 97 -2.04 -8.83 3.59
C ASN A 97 -2.71 -10.20 3.59
N MET A 98 -2.61 -10.92 4.70
CA MET A 98 -3.37 -12.15 4.93
C MET A 98 -4.46 -11.89 5.96
N PHE A 99 -5.67 -12.33 5.66
CA PHE A 99 -6.85 -12.16 6.50
C PHE A 99 -7.20 -13.49 7.16
N ILE A 100 -7.24 -13.50 8.49
CA ILE A 100 -7.54 -14.70 9.29
C ILE A 100 -8.72 -14.38 10.21
N ASP A 101 -9.74 -15.24 10.19
CA ASP A 101 -10.85 -15.12 11.14
C ASP A 101 -10.29 -15.22 12.59
N GLN A 102 -10.69 -14.33 13.49
CA GLN A 102 -10.12 -14.28 14.86
C GLN A 102 -10.29 -15.60 15.63
N VAL A 103 -11.33 -16.40 15.33
CA VAL A 103 -11.52 -17.75 15.90
C VAL A 103 -10.43 -18.75 15.48
N ASN A 104 -9.87 -18.58 14.29
CA ASN A 104 -8.81 -19.43 13.77
C ASN A 104 -7.46 -19.07 14.39
N ILE A 105 -7.25 -17.82 14.79
CA ILE A 105 -5.99 -17.37 15.44
C ILE A 105 -5.71 -18.20 16.69
N THR A 106 -6.70 -18.39 17.57
CA THR A 106 -6.55 -19.21 18.78
C THR A 106 -6.16 -20.65 18.44
N THR A 107 -6.72 -21.20 17.35
CA THR A 107 -6.43 -22.57 16.89
C THR A 107 -5.01 -22.67 16.33
N ILE A 108 -4.56 -21.65 15.58
CA ILE A 108 -3.21 -21.55 15.03
C ILE A 108 -2.18 -21.52 16.17
N GLU A 109 -2.41 -20.71 17.20
CA GLU A 109 -1.54 -20.60 18.37
C GLU A 109 -1.47 -21.92 19.16
N GLN A 110 -2.62 -22.58 19.38
CA GLN A 110 -2.67 -23.89 20.06
C GLN A 110 -1.94 -25.00 19.30
N LYS A 111 -1.93 -24.92 17.97
CA LYS A 111 -1.19 -25.87 17.12
C LYS A 111 0.29 -25.55 16.99
N GLY A 112 0.76 -24.44 17.57
CA GLY A 112 2.17 -24.05 17.57
C GLY A 112 2.70 -23.56 16.22
N TYR A 113 1.82 -23.03 15.34
CA TYR A 113 2.30 -22.36 14.12
C TYR A 113 2.82 -20.96 14.47
N GLU A 114 4.02 -20.64 14.00
CA GLU A 114 4.58 -19.29 14.06
C GLU A 114 3.99 -18.44 12.93
N ARG A 115 3.01 -17.59 13.27
CA ARG A 115 2.25 -16.77 12.30
C ARG A 115 3.12 -15.92 11.40
N SER A 116 4.18 -15.31 11.94
CA SER A 116 5.10 -14.46 11.19
C SER A 116 5.85 -15.25 10.12
N ASP A 117 6.29 -16.45 10.48
CA ASP A 117 7.10 -17.30 9.61
C ASP A 117 6.24 -17.86 8.47
N GLU A 118 5.03 -18.32 8.77
CA GLU A 118 4.09 -18.81 7.74
C GLU A 118 3.63 -17.68 6.81
N ALA A 119 3.43 -16.47 7.34
CA ALA A 119 3.14 -15.28 6.52
C ALA A 119 4.30 -14.94 5.58
N GLN A 120 5.53 -15.03 6.08
CA GLN A 120 6.73 -14.80 5.27
C GLN A 120 6.92 -15.88 4.21
N ILE A 121 6.66 -17.14 4.53
CA ILE A 121 6.69 -18.25 3.57
C ILE A 121 5.67 -18.00 2.46
N GLU A 122 4.41 -17.69 2.80
CA GLU A 122 3.37 -17.41 1.78
C GLU A 122 3.78 -16.22 0.90
N PHE A 123 4.37 -15.19 1.49
CA PHE A 123 4.86 -14.03 0.74
C PHE A 123 5.92 -14.42 -0.30
N TYR A 124 6.90 -15.25 0.06
CA TYR A 124 7.88 -15.76 -0.89
C TYR A 124 7.28 -16.72 -1.92
N VAL A 125 6.30 -17.53 -1.52
CA VAL A 125 5.54 -18.43 -2.41
C VAL A 125 4.81 -17.64 -3.49
N LYS A 126 4.13 -16.55 -3.11
CA LYS A 126 3.41 -15.65 -4.03
C LYS A 126 4.32 -14.85 -4.95
N LEU A 127 5.50 -14.50 -4.46
CA LEU A 127 6.54 -13.82 -5.24
C LEU A 127 7.44 -14.78 -6.03
N ASN A 128 7.07 -16.06 -6.10
CA ASN A 128 7.76 -17.11 -6.84
C ASN A 128 9.27 -17.21 -6.50
N VAL A 129 9.61 -17.10 -5.22
CA VAL A 129 10.99 -17.22 -4.68
C VAL A 129 11.21 -18.60 -4.04
N LYS A 130 10.39 -19.58 -4.43
CA LYS A 130 10.27 -20.89 -3.77
C LYS A 130 11.58 -21.68 -3.75
N ASP A 131 12.46 -21.45 -4.72
CA ASP A 131 13.73 -22.17 -4.83
C ASP A 131 14.74 -21.75 -3.76
N THR A 132 14.53 -20.59 -3.11
CA THR A 132 15.49 -20.02 -2.15
C THR A 132 15.17 -20.41 -0.70
N TYR A 133 13.91 -20.73 -0.37
CA TYR A 133 13.48 -21.07 0.99
C TYR A 133 12.97 -22.52 1.04
N LYS A 134 13.75 -23.42 1.66
CA LYS A 134 13.23 -24.72 2.07
C LYS A 134 12.27 -24.52 3.24
N TYR A 135 10.99 -24.88 3.05
CA TYR A 135 9.96 -24.85 4.08
C TYR A 135 9.20 -26.18 4.14
N ASP A 136 8.54 -26.45 5.26
CA ASP A 136 7.64 -27.59 5.38
C ASP A 136 6.33 -27.28 4.66
N LYS A 137 6.21 -27.80 3.43
CA LYS A 137 5.02 -27.59 2.59
C LYS A 137 3.74 -28.11 3.26
N THR A 138 3.80 -29.24 3.96
CA THR A 138 2.61 -29.82 4.59
C THR A 138 2.12 -28.92 5.72
N LYS A 139 3.05 -28.47 6.57
CA LYS A 139 2.75 -27.52 7.65
C LYS A 139 2.15 -26.22 7.11
N HIS A 140 2.73 -25.71 6.02
CA HIS A 140 2.28 -24.48 5.38
C HIS A 140 0.88 -24.62 4.74
N ASP A 141 0.66 -25.68 3.96
CA ASP A 141 -0.63 -25.96 3.33
C ASP A 141 -1.73 -26.16 4.38
N GLU A 142 -1.40 -26.65 5.58
CA GLU A 142 -2.32 -26.70 6.72
C GLU A 142 -2.59 -25.33 7.34
N PHE A 143 -1.56 -24.50 7.55
CA PHE A 143 -1.72 -23.13 8.02
C PHE A 143 -2.64 -22.33 7.09
N MET A 144 -2.45 -22.47 5.77
CA MET A 144 -3.23 -21.75 4.76
C MET A 144 -4.73 -22.11 4.75
N LYS A 145 -5.14 -23.24 5.34
CA LYS A 145 -6.58 -23.56 5.52
C LYS A 145 -7.29 -22.62 6.49
N TYR A 146 -6.53 -21.94 7.36
CA TYR A 146 -7.05 -20.97 8.31
C TYR A 146 -7.07 -19.55 7.75
N VAL A 147 -6.32 -19.31 6.66
CA VAL A 147 -6.27 -18.05 5.95
C VAL A 147 -7.46 -17.96 5.00
N LYS A 148 -8.19 -16.85 5.10
CA LYS A 148 -9.40 -16.62 4.32
C LYS A 148 -9.08 -16.05 2.94
N ASP A 149 -8.31 -14.97 2.96
CA ASP A 149 -7.91 -14.23 1.78
C ASP A 149 -6.46 -13.77 1.92
N THR A 150 -5.78 -13.67 0.78
CA THR A 150 -4.43 -13.12 0.68
C THR A 150 -4.37 -12.16 -0.49
N TYR A 151 -3.88 -10.95 -0.23
CA TYR A 151 -3.70 -9.91 -1.25
C TYR A 151 -2.24 -9.52 -1.32
N VAL A 152 -1.69 -9.50 -2.53
CA VAL A 152 -0.33 -9.07 -2.80
C VAL A 152 -0.37 -7.82 -3.67
N THR A 153 0.33 -6.79 -3.23
CA THR A 153 0.50 -5.53 -3.96
C THR A 153 1.98 -5.32 -4.20
N ILE A 154 2.36 -5.04 -5.45
CA ILE A 154 3.75 -4.70 -5.82
C ILE A 154 3.70 -3.31 -6.47
N LEU A 155 4.52 -2.39 -5.97
CA LEU A 155 4.69 -1.04 -6.50
C LEU A 155 6.16 -0.83 -6.90
N GLY A 156 6.39 -0.17 -8.03
CA GLY A 156 7.71 0.03 -8.62
C GLY A 156 8.16 -1.17 -9.47
N GLY A 157 9.03 -0.92 -10.46
CA GLY A 157 9.45 -1.92 -11.44
C GLY A 157 8.49 -2.07 -12.63
N ASP A 158 8.66 -3.13 -13.42
CA ASP A 158 7.79 -3.48 -14.55
C ASP A 158 6.61 -4.35 -14.08
N THR A 159 5.39 -3.99 -14.52
CA THR A 159 4.14 -4.65 -14.12
C THR A 159 4.01 -6.10 -14.61
N HIS A 160 4.87 -6.53 -15.53
CA HIS A 160 4.87 -7.91 -16.06
C HIS A 160 5.79 -8.86 -15.28
N ILE A 161 6.52 -8.36 -14.28
CA ILE A 161 7.47 -9.16 -13.51
C ILE A 161 6.74 -10.14 -12.60
N GLN A 162 7.13 -11.41 -12.66
CA GLN A 162 6.47 -12.50 -11.92
C GLN A 162 7.31 -13.03 -10.75
N THR A 163 8.55 -12.57 -10.58
CA THR A 163 9.47 -13.06 -9.52
C THR A 163 10.13 -11.92 -8.76
N LEU A 164 10.40 -12.13 -7.47
CA LEU A 164 11.13 -11.15 -6.66
C LEU A 164 12.51 -10.85 -7.25
N ASP A 165 13.28 -11.87 -7.67
CA ASP A 165 14.64 -11.69 -8.20
C ASP A 165 14.68 -10.84 -9.47
N GLU A 166 13.75 -11.06 -10.40
CA GLU A 166 13.61 -10.22 -11.59
C GLU A 166 13.21 -8.79 -11.22
N TRP A 167 12.33 -8.65 -10.22
CA TRP A 167 11.91 -7.35 -9.70
C TRP A 167 13.08 -6.58 -9.09
N GLN A 168 13.93 -7.25 -8.30
CA GLN A 168 15.13 -6.63 -7.73
C GLN A 168 16.13 -6.22 -8.82
N ARG A 169 16.31 -7.04 -9.86
CA ARG A 169 17.26 -6.74 -10.96
C ARG A 169 16.83 -5.54 -11.79
N ARG A 170 15.52 -5.35 -11.99
CA ARG A 170 14.97 -4.25 -12.80
C ARG A 170 14.89 -2.92 -12.06
N LEU A 171 14.92 -2.98 -10.73
CA LEU A 171 15.01 -1.79 -9.88
C LEU A 171 16.46 -1.27 -9.78
N LYS A 172 17.47 -2.11 -9.98
CA LYS A 172 18.89 -1.70 -9.99
C LYS A 172 19.29 -1.13 -11.35
#